data_AF-A0A1A8CA17-F1
#
_entry.id   AF-A0A1A8CA17-F1
#
_cell.length_a   1.000
_cell.length_b   1.000
_cell.length_c   1.000
_cell.angle_alpha   90.00
_cell.angle_beta   90.00
_cell.angle_gamma   90.00
#
_symmetry.space_group_name_H-M   'P 1'
#
loop_
_entity.id
_entity.type
_entity.pdbx_description
1 polymer ?
#
loop_
_entity_poly.entity_id
_entity_poly.type
_entity_poly.pdbx_seq_one_letter_code
_entity_poly.pdbx_strand_id
1 'polypeptide(L)'
;GAAQKTSVEERVLASNPIMESIGNAKTIRNDNSSRFGKYIEIGFGKKGDIISANMRTYLLEKSRVVFQASSERNYHIFYQL
;
A
#
# COMPACT_ATOMS: atom_id res chain seq x y z
N GLY A 1 -22.18 -10.33 22.16
CA GLY A 1 -20.76 -10.55 21.84
C GLY A 1 -20.33 -9.48 20.87
N ALA A 2 -19.19 -8.84 21.15
CA ALA A 2 -18.74 -7.58 20.56
C ALA A 2 -18.92 -7.51 19.03
N ALA A 3 -19.80 -6.60 18.58
CA ALA A 3 -19.78 -6.12 17.21
C ALA A 3 -18.47 -5.34 17.03
N GLN A 4 -17.46 -6.04 16.53
CA GLN A 4 -16.14 -5.53 16.20
C GLN A 4 -16.31 -4.47 15.11
N LYS A 5 -16.56 -3.23 15.51
CA LYS A 5 -16.34 -2.07 14.66
C LYS A 5 -14.83 -1.96 14.48
N THR A 6 -14.27 -2.69 13.53
CA THR A 6 -12.91 -2.39 13.05
C THR A 6 -12.92 -0.92 12.67
N SER A 7 -12.14 -0.12 13.39
CA SER A 7 -12.12 1.31 13.21
C SER A 7 -11.61 1.62 11.79
N VAL A 8 -11.98 2.79 11.24
CA VAL A 8 -11.54 3.15 9.89
C VAL A 8 -10.01 3.20 9.84
N GLU A 9 -9.39 3.60 10.95
CA GLU A 9 -7.95 3.62 11.19
C GLU A 9 -7.33 2.23 11.09
N GLU A 10 -7.89 1.23 11.75
CA GLU A 10 -7.42 -0.16 11.68
C GLU A 10 -7.47 -0.69 10.24
N ARG A 11 -8.53 -0.36 9.50
CA ARG A 11 -8.66 -0.79 8.09
C ARG A 11 -7.64 -0.09 7.18
N VAL A 12 -7.36 1.19 7.42
CA VAL A 12 -6.29 1.92 6.71
C VAL A 12 -4.94 1.28 7.00
N LEU A 13 -4.62 0.97 8.26
CA LEU A 13 -3.37 0.31 8.63
C LEU A 13 -3.26 -1.10 8.04
N ALA A 14 -4.33 -1.87 8.09
CA ALA A 14 -4.39 -3.23 7.51
C ALA A 14 -4.25 -3.24 5.98
N SER A 15 -4.50 -2.11 5.31
CA SER A 15 -4.28 -1.99 3.86
C SER A 15 -2.80 -1.88 3.49
N ASN A 16 -1.92 -1.46 4.41
CA ASN A 16 -0.50 -1.24 4.09
C ASN A 16 0.20 -2.54 3.65
N PRO A 17 0.12 -3.68 4.36
CA PRO A 17 0.75 -4.92 3.91
C PRO A 17 0.29 -5.34 2.50
N ILE A 18 -0.99 -5.17 2.18
CA ILE A 18 -1.54 -5.47 0.85
C ILE A 18 -0.89 -4.56 -0.20
N MET A 19 -0.91 -3.26 0.03
CA MET A 19 -0.35 -2.27 -0.90
C MET A 19 1.16 -2.42 -1.07
N GLU A 20 1.89 -2.79 -0.01
CA GLU A 20 3.33 -3.05 -0.08
C GLU A 20 3.60 -4.34 -0.87
N SER A 21 2.82 -5.40 -0.69
CA SER A 21 3.01 -6.65 -1.43
C SER A 21 2.88 -6.44 -2.95
N ILE A 22 1.89 -5.68 -3.40
CA ILE A 22 1.58 -5.48 -4.83
C ILE A 22 2.27 -4.25 -5.45
N GLY A 23 2.80 -3.34 -4.63
CA GLY A 23 3.27 -2.03 -5.06
C GLY A 23 4.72 -1.71 -4.66
N ASN A 24 5.32 -2.49 -3.76
CA ASN A 24 6.73 -2.35 -3.41
C ASN A 24 7.57 -3.47 -4.03
N ALA A 25 8.83 -3.14 -4.27
CA ALA A 25 9.82 -4.07 -4.77
C ALA A 25 11.21 -3.76 -4.20
N LYS A 26 12.08 -4.75 -4.21
CA LYS A 26 13.51 -4.55 -3.93
C LYS A 26 14.18 -3.84 -5.10
N THR A 27 14.85 -2.74 -4.80
CA THR A 27 15.72 -1.97 -5.71
C THR A 27 17.16 -1.98 -5.18
N ILE A 28 18.09 -1.42 -5.94
CA ILE A 28 19.51 -1.32 -5.51
C ILE A 28 19.67 -0.53 -4.20
N ARG A 29 18.85 0.51 -3.99
CA ARG A 29 18.99 1.44 -2.85
C ARG A 29 18.07 1.13 -1.67
N ASN A 30 16.98 0.41 -1.90
CA ASN A 30 15.96 0.15 -0.89
C ASN A 30 15.26 -1.19 -1.18
N ASP A 31 15.30 -2.09 -0.21
CA ASP A 31 14.70 -3.42 -0.28
C ASP A 31 13.16 -3.41 -0.27
N ASN A 32 12.53 -2.32 0.19
CA ASN A 32 11.08 -2.14 0.22
C ASN A 32 10.66 -0.81 -0.45
N SER A 33 11.15 -0.56 -1.67
CA SER A 33 10.87 0.67 -2.40
C SER A 33 9.45 0.66 -2.97
N SER A 34 8.62 1.63 -2.60
CA SER A 34 7.34 1.86 -3.28
C SER A 34 7.54 2.32 -4.72
N ARG A 35 6.90 1.61 -5.65
CA ARG A 35 6.98 1.87 -7.10
C ARG A 35 5.68 2.45 -7.65
N PHE A 36 4.99 3.21 -6.79
CA PHE A 36 3.77 3.95 -7.06
C PHE A 36 3.62 5.08 -6.03
N GLY A 37 2.90 6.14 -6.39
CA GLY A 37 2.42 7.14 -5.45
C GLY A 37 1.13 6.70 -4.78
N LYS A 38 1.03 6.88 -3.46
CA LYS A 38 -0.17 6.59 -2.67
C LYS A 38 -0.67 7.88 -2.01
N TYR A 39 -1.90 8.25 -2.29
CA TYR A 39 -2.61 9.34 -1.60
C TYR A 39 -3.75 8.74 -0.79
N ILE A 40 -3.76 8.99 0.52
CA ILE A 40 -4.84 8.56 1.42
C ILE A 40 -5.53 9.83 1.93
N GLU A 41 -6.79 9.98 1.57
CA GLU A 41 -7.69 11.02 2.06
C GLU A 41 -8.39 10.50 3.32
N ILE A 42 -8.30 11.25 4.42
CA ILE A 42 -8.95 10.92 5.69
C ILE A 42 -10.10 11.89 5.91
N GLY A 43 -11.31 11.37 6.02
CA GLY A 43 -12.51 12.15 6.31
C GLY A 43 -12.75 12.22 7.81
N PHE A 44 -12.85 13.45 8.33
CA PHE A 44 -13.12 13.72 9.74
C PHE A 44 -14.56 14.16 9.96
N GLY A 45 -15.18 13.63 11.02
CA GLY A 45 -16.49 14.07 11.50
C GLY A 45 -16.41 15.40 12.25
N LYS A 46 -17.57 15.98 12.57
CA LYS A 46 -17.66 17.27 13.28
C LYS A 46 -16.97 17.30 14.66
N LYS A 47 -16.75 16.13 15.28
CA LYS A 47 -16.08 15.99 16.58
C LYS A 47 -14.57 15.71 16.46
N GLY A 48 -14.04 15.63 15.25
CA GLY A 48 -12.63 15.29 14.99
C GLY A 48 -12.35 13.78 14.88
N ASP A 49 -13.36 12.93 15.04
CA ASP A 49 -13.22 11.48 14.85
C ASP A 49 -13.05 11.11 13.37
N ILE A 50 -12.25 10.10 13.06
CA ILE A 50 -12.10 9.60 11.68
C ILE A 50 -13.33 8.78 11.31
N ILE A 51 -14.03 9.20 10.26
CA ILE A 51 -15.29 8.59 9.82
C ILE A 51 -15.18 7.86 8.49
N SER A 52 -14.14 8.16 7.70
CA SER A 52 -13.93 7.55 6.39
C SER A 52 -12.48 7.70 5.93
N ALA A 53 -12.07 6.84 4.99
CA ALA A 53 -10.81 6.95 4.29
C ALA A 53 -10.98 6.55 2.83
N ASN A 54 -10.29 7.24 1.93
CA ASN A 54 -10.26 6.93 0.50
C ASN A 54 -8.81 6.91 0.02
N MET A 55 -8.46 5.95 -0.84
CA MET A 55 -7.10 5.81 -1.37
C MET A 55 -7.10 5.97 -2.87
N ARG A 56 -6.14 6.76 -3.37
CA ARG A 56 -5.85 6.91 -4.80
C ARG A 56 -4.39 6.57 -5.06
N THR A 57 -4.15 5.86 -6.15
CA THR A 57 -2.80 5.44 -6.57
C THR A 57 -2.42 6.14 -7.87
N TYR A 58 -1.13 6.42 -8.02
CA TYR A 58 -0.59 7.15 -9.15
C TYR A 58 0.73 6.52 -9.61
N LEU A 59 1.04 6.65 -10.90
CA LEU A 59 2.36 6.37 -11.46
C LEU A 59 2.95 4.99 -11.08
N LEU A 60 2.14 3.93 -11.19
CA LEU A 60 2.64 2.57 -11.01
C LEU A 60 3.70 2.25 -12.09
N GLU A 61 4.86 1.75 -11.69
CA GLU A 61 5.94 1.34 -12.58
C GLU A 61 5.62 0.03 -13.32
N LYS A 62 4.76 0.12 -14.33
CA LYS A 62 4.25 -1.04 -15.10
C LYS A 62 5.35 -1.92 -15.71
N SER A 63 6.48 -1.33 -16.13
CA SER A 63 7.61 -2.07 -16.72
C SER A 63 8.20 -3.12 -15.77
N ARG A 64 8.13 -2.89 -14.45
CA ARG A 64 8.68 -3.80 -13.45
C ARG A 64 8.06 -5.20 -13.47
N VAL A 65 6.83 -5.32 -13.97
CA VAL A 65 6.15 -6.62 -14.07
C VAL A 65 6.89 -7.58 -15.00
N VAL A 66 7.48 -7.07 -16.09
CA VAL A 66 8.10 -7.90 -17.15
C VAL A 66 9.61 -7.72 -17.26
N PHE A 67 10.18 -6.71 -16.59
CA PHE A 67 11.59 -6.41 -16.64
C PHE A 67 12.13 -6.04 -15.26
N GLN A 68 13.31 -6.56 -14.91
CA GLN A 68 14.07 -6.17 -13.72
C GLN A 68 15.53 -5.98 -14.10
N ALA A 69 16.13 -4.88 -13.67
CA ALA A 69 17.57 -4.68 -13.79
C ALA A 69 18.33 -5.63 -12.85
N SER A 70 19.63 -5.83 -13.11
CA SER A 70 20.48 -6.65 -12.24
C SER A 70 20.38 -6.21 -10.78
N SER A 71 20.25 -7.18 -9.88
CA SER A 71 20.13 -6.97 -8.43
C SER A 71 18.84 -6.29 -7.96
N GLU A 72 17.87 -6.05 -8.85
CA GLU A 72 16.50 -5.67 -8.48
C GLU A 72 15.55 -6.86 -8.55
N ARG A 73 14.39 -6.75 -7.90
CA ARG A 73 13.31 -7.74 -7.98
C ARG A 73 12.02 -7.13 -8.53
N ASN A 74 11.12 -8.02 -8.92
CA ASN A 74 9.72 -7.71 -9.21
C ASN A 74 8.97 -7.34 -7.91
N TYR A 75 7.69 -7.01 -8.01
CA TYR A 75 6.83 -6.77 -6.84
C TYR A 75 6.84 -7.95 -5.87
N HIS A 76 6.80 -7.66 -4.57
CA HIS A 76 6.97 -8.65 -3.50
C HIS A 76 5.97 -9.80 -3.56
N ILE A 77 4.75 -9.55 -4.03
CA ILE A 77 3.67 -10.54 -4.12
C ILE A 77 4.08 -11.78 -4.93
N PHE A 78 4.96 -11.64 -5.93
CA PHE A 78 5.43 -12.77 -6.73
C PHE A 78 6.41 -13.70 -6.00
N TYR A 79 6.92 -13.30 -4.83
CA TYR A 79 7.86 -14.06 -4.01
C TYR A 79 7.25 -14.50 -2.66
N GLN A 80 6.03 -14.04 -2.36
CA GLN A 80 5.28 -14.36 -1.14
C GLN A 80 4.26 -15.48 -1.34
N LEU A 81 4.00 -15.86 -2.60
CA LEU A 81 3.27 -17.08 -2.99
C LEU A 81 4.13 -18.31 -2.69
#